data_AF-F4XW81-F1
#
_entry.id   AF-F4XW81-F1
#
_cell.length_a   1.000
_cell.length_b   1.000
_cell.length_c   1.000
_cell.angle_alpha   90.00
_cell.angle_beta   90.00
_cell.angle_gamma   90.00
#
_symmetry.space_group_name_H-M   'P 1'
#
loop_
_entity.id
_entity.type
_entity.pdbx_description
1 polymer ?
#
loop_
_entity_poly.entity_id
_entity_poly.type
_entity_poly.pdbx_seq_one_letter_code
_entity_poly.pdbx_strand_id
1 'polypeptide(L)'
;MENKQYVTHCPFYIGDIKADGFKTESGDYLMSQTGSAETIGEDESYARRFLQSKAFKDIWGKGFTPGTFEVLNPKQLKGQTRIKGIPPVIVGLYWNSRGNKGNKRAFALTNGLIIDALEERIREAFGDTATIKQRNEKLSEYVSLLEAENTDLRNNSECWKYINQELNQQLEDLSEGMAEPDHLEAENARLLRILREHGIDPYSPQNYI
;
A
#
# COMPACT_ATOMS: atom_id res chain seq x y z
N MET A 1 1.61 40.75 -20.16
CA MET A 1 2.29 39.61 -20.79
C MET A 1 2.67 38.67 -19.67
N GLU A 2 2.11 37.46 -19.60
CA GLU A 2 2.58 36.47 -18.63
C GLU A 2 4.01 36.09 -18.99
N ASN A 3 4.94 36.30 -18.06
CA ASN A 3 6.33 35.92 -18.23
C ASN A 3 6.38 34.39 -18.28
N LYS A 4 6.68 33.83 -19.45
CA LYS A 4 6.84 32.38 -19.59
C LYS A 4 8.00 31.92 -18.73
N GLN A 5 7.76 30.94 -17.87
CA GLN A 5 8.79 30.34 -17.03
C GLN A 5 9.32 29.08 -17.72
N TYR A 6 10.64 29.02 -17.87
CA TYR A 6 11.34 27.93 -18.52
C TYR A 6 12.04 27.04 -17.49
N VAL A 7 12.14 25.75 -17.82
CA VAL A 7 12.88 24.76 -17.03
C VAL A 7 13.77 23.89 -17.91
N THR A 8 14.94 23.54 -17.39
CA THR A 8 15.85 22.56 -17.99
C THR A 8 15.54 21.18 -17.43
N HIS A 9 15.38 20.20 -18.32
CA HIS A 9 15.13 18.80 -17.97
C HIS A 9 16.44 18.05 -17.70
N CYS A 10 16.40 17.15 -16.71
CA CYS A 10 17.48 16.21 -16.41
C CYS A 10 16.89 14.88 -15.90
N PRO A 11 17.07 13.76 -16.61
CA PRO A 11 16.71 12.46 -16.08
C PRO A 11 17.67 12.07 -14.96
N PHE A 12 17.16 11.44 -13.91
CA PHE A 12 17.94 10.90 -12.82
C PHE A 12 17.35 9.56 -12.34
N TYR A 13 18.06 8.90 -11.42
CA TYR A 13 17.63 7.63 -10.86
C TYR A 13 17.40 7.76 -9.36
N ILE A 14 16.33 7.14 -8.89
CA ILE A 14 16.03 6.88 -7.48
C ILE A 14 16.05 5.36 -7.34
N GLY A 15 17.19 4.82 -6.92
CA GLY A 15 17.42 3.39 -7.05
C GLY A 15 17.46 2.97 -8.51
N ASP A 16 16.59 2.05 -8.91
CA ASP A 16 16.42 1.57 -10.28
C ASP A 16 15.32 2.33 -11.05
N ILE A 17 14.58 3.20 -10.35
CA ILE A 17 13.50 3.97 -10.92
C ILE A 17 14.07 5.20 -11.62
N LYS A 18 13.87 5.26 -12.94
CA LYS A 18 14.15 6.46 -13.72
C LYS A 18 13.08 7.52 -13.47
N ALA A 19 13.49 8.71 -13.06
CA ALA A 19 12.63 9.86 -12.81
C ALA A 19 13.13 11.09 -13.58
N ASP A 20 12.24 12.08 -13.73
CA ASP A 20 12.55 13.33 -14.42
C ASP A 20 12.62 14.51 -13.44
N GLY A 21 13.81 15.11 -13.38
CA GLY A 21 14.07 16.34 -12.64
C GLY A 21 14.05 17.54 -13.55
N PHE A 22 13.67 18.69 -13.00
CA PHE A 22 13.62 19.95 -13.71
C PHE A 22 14.28 21.03 -12.87
N LYS A 23 15.01 21.94 -13.52
CA LYS A 23 15.67 23.07 -12.86
C LYS A 23 15.17 24.38 -13.46
N THR A 24 14.71 25.31 -12.61
CA THR A 24 14.33 26.66 -13.03
C THR A 24 15.57 27.53 -13.30
N GLU A 25 15.38 28.67 -13.96
CA GLU A 25 16.45 29.68 -14.11
C GLU A 25 16.95 30.23 -12.77
N SER A 26 16.08 30.30 -11.76
CA SER A 26 16.44 30.68 -10.38
C SER A 26 17.28 29.62 -9.65
N GLY A 27 17.38 28.41 -10.21
CA GLY A 27 18.13 27.31 -9.64
C GLY A 27 17.31 26.35 -8.77
N ASP A 28 15.99 26.57 -8.65
CA ASP A 28 15.09 25.69 -7.92
C ASP A 28 14.90 24.36 -8.66
N TYR A 29 14.83 23.28 -7.89
CA TYR A 29 14.56 21.95 -8.40
C TYR A 29 13.07 21.62 -8.31
N LEU A 30 12.56 20.94 -9.33
CA LEU A 30 11.18 20.54 -9.48
C LEU A 30 11.12 19.10 -10.00
N MET A 31 10.02 18.42 -9.69
CA MET A 31 9.54 17.24 -10.42
C MET A 31 8.22 17.58 -11.08
N SER A 32 7.86 16.87 -12.15
CA SER A 32 6.51 17.00 -12.71
C SER A 32 5.51 16.31 -11.79
N GLN A 33 4.33 16.90 -11.60
CA GLN A 33 3.27 16.34 -10.77
C GLN A 33 2.88 14.91 -11.23
N THR A 34 2.83 14.70 -12.55
CA THR A 34 2.59 13.39 -13.17
C THR A 34 3.72 12.42 -12.85
N GLY A 35 4.98 12.81 -13.11
CA GLY A 35 6.14 11.94 -12.86
C GLY A 35 6.28 11.56 -11.39
N SER A 36 5.94 12.47 -10.46
CA SER A 36 5.91 12.17 -9.03
C SER A 36 4.85 11.13 -8.67
N ALA A 37 3.68 11.12 -9.31
CA ALA A 37 2.68 10.07 -9.09
C ALA A 37 3.12 8.73 -9.71
N GLU A 38 3.59 8.75 -10.94
CA GLU A 38 4.02 7.55 -11.68
C GLU A 38 5.21 6.85 -11.00
N THR A 39 6.13 7.60 -10.38
CA THR A 39 7.28 7.05 -9.64
C THR A 39 6.83 6.04 -8.57
N ILE A 40 5.68 6.30 -7.91
CA ILE A 40 5.10 5.43 -6.89
C ILE A 40 3.96 4.54 -7.42
N GLY A 41 3.84 4.41 -8.74
CA GLY A 41 2.85 3.56 -9.39
C GLY A 41 1.41 4.10 -9.34
N GLU A 42 1.23 5.41 -9.24
CA GLU A 42 -0.09 6.05 -9.18
C GLU A 42 -0.36 6.99 -10.36
N ASP A 43 -1.65 7.23 -10.60
CA ASP A 43 -2.13 8.23 -11.55
C ASP A 43 -1.98 9.66 -11.00
N GLU A 44 -1.76 10.62 -11.90
CA GLU A 44 -1.60 12.05 -11.56
C GLU A 44 -2.76 12.62 -10.73
N SER A 45 -3.98 12.08 -10.88
CA SER A 45 -5.14 12.50 -10.11
C SER A 45 -4.95 12.35 -8.59
N TYR A 46 -4.15 11.38 -8.13
CA TYR A 46 -3.83 11.22 -6.72
C TYR A 46 -2.98 12.37 -6.19
N ALA A 47 -1.94 12.76 -6.92
CA ALA A 47 -1.13 13.93 -6.60
C ALA A 47 -1.98 15.20 -6.60
N ARG A 48 -2.85 15.38 -7.62
CA ARG A 48 -3.73 16.55 -7.71
C ARG A 48 -4.67 16.67 -6.50
N ARG A 49 -5.32 15.56 -6.14
CA ARG A 49 -6.23 15.47 -4.98
C ARG A 49 -5.49 15.73 -3.67
N PHE A 50 -4.26 15.25 -3.54
CA PHE A 50 -3.43 15.49 -2.37
C PHE A 50 -3.16 16.99 -2.15
N LEU A 51 -2.75 17.72 -3.20
CA LEU A 51 -2.47 19.16 -3.11
C LEU A 51 -3.68 20.01 -2.70
N GLN A 52 -4.89 19.50 -2.97
CA GLN A 52 -6.14 20.15 -2.59
C GLN A 52 -6.69 19.69 -1.22
N SER A 53 -6.10 18.63 -0.66
CA SER A 53 -6.60 17.98 0.55
C SER A 53 -6.42 18.85 1.79
N LYS A 54 -7.29 18.63 2.79
CA LYS A 54 -7.16 19.27 4.10
C LYS A 54 -5.83 18.91 4.78
N ALA A 55 -5.46 17.63 4.76
CA ALA A 55 -4.22 17.16 5.35
C ALA A 55 -2.97 17.87 4.80
N PHE A 56 -2.93 18.14 3.48
CA PHE A 56 -1.84 18.93 2.90
C PHE A 56 -1.85 20.38 3.40
N LYS A 57 -3.04 21.01 3.43
CA LYS A 57 -3.19 22.39 3.94
C LYS A 57 -2.79 22.52 5.40
N ASP A 58 -3.07 21.51 6.22
CA ASP A 58 -2.72 21.48 7.63
C ASP A 58 -1.18 21.44 7.83
N ILE A 59 -0.45 20.75 6.95
CA ILE A 59 1.02 20.66 6.99
C ILE A 59 1.69 21.89 6.36
N TRP A 60 1.20 22.32 5.20
CA TRP A 60 1.82 23.38 4.39
C TRP A 60 1.32 24.79 4.74
N GLY A 61 0.30 24.90 5.60
CA GLY A 61 -0.36 26.14 6.00
C GLY A 61 -1.31 26.75 4.96
N LYS A 62 -1.15 26.44 3.67
CA LYS A 62 -2.05 26.85 2.58
C LYS A 62 -2.13 25.77 1.49
N GLY A 63 -3.11 25.89 0.59
CA GLY A 63 -3.12 25.08 -0.63
C GLY A 63 -1.89 25.38 -1.49
N PHE A 64 -1.49 24.41 -2.31
CA PHE A 64 -0.41 24.59 -3.28
C PHE A 64 -0.95 24.40 -4.70
N THR A 65 -0.70 25.39 -5.55
CA THR A 65 -1.05 25.33 -6.97
C THR A 65 0.25 25.18 -7.77
N PRO A 66 0.48 24.04 -8.43
CA PRO A 66 1.67 23.84 -9.25
C PRO A 66 1.80 24.88 -10.36
N GLY A 67 2.99 25.45 -10.48
CA GLY A 67 3.35 26.31 -11.60
C GLY A 67 3.36 25.53 -12.92
N THR A 68 3.04 26.21 -14.03
CA THR A 68 3.17 25.62 -15.36
C THR A 68 4.46 26.13 -15.98
N PHE A 69 5.35 25.21 -16.35
CA PHE A 69 6.66 25.54 -16.90
C PHE A 69 6.78 25.02 -18.33
N GLU A 70 7.37 25.81 -19.23
CA GLU A 70 7.77 25.33 -20.56
C GLU A 70 9.14 24.64 -20.46
N VAL A 71 9.27 23.46 -21.06
CA VAL A 71 10.53 22.70 -21.03
C VAL A 71 11.44 23.19 -22.14
N LEU A 72 12.66 23.61 -21.79
CA LEU A 72 13.70 23.93 -22.75
C LEU A 72 14.14 22.65 -23.46
N ASN A 73 14.10 22.66 -24.80
CA ASN A 73 14.45 21.52 -25.66
C ASN A 73 13.62 20.24 -25.38
N PRO A 74 12.30 20.26 -25.64
CA PRO A 74 11.40 19.15 -25.30
C PRO A 74 11.67 17.86 -26.08
N LYS A 75 12.60 17.83 -27.06
CA LYS A 75 12.95 16.63 -27.83
C LYS A 75 13.42 15.45 -26.96
N GLN A 76 13.84 15.72 -25.72
CA GLN A 76 14.27 14.69 -24.76
C GLN A 76 13.11 14.07 -23.94
N LEU A 77 11.92 14.68 -23.97
CA LEU A 77 10.71 14.19 -23.34
C LEU A 77 9.69 13.80 -24.43
N LYS A 78 9.01 12.65 -24.29
CA LYS A 78 7.99 12.20 -25.26
C LYS A 78 6.81 13.19 -25.33
N GLY A 79 6.92 14.24 -26.15
CA GLY A 79 5.83 15.17 -26.47
C GLY A 79 5.42 16.16 -25.37
N GLN A 80 6.03 16.13 -24.18
CA GLN A 80 5.74 17.12 -23.14
C GLN A 80 6.51 18.42 -23.37
N THR A 81 5.80 19.44 -23.86
CA THR A 81 6.31 20.82 -23.97
C THR A 81 6.15 21.60 -22.67
N ARG A 82 5.31 21.12 -21.75
CA ARG A 82 4.97 21.78 -20.50
C ARG A 82 4.81 20.78 -19.37
N ILE A 83 5.12 21.22 -18.16
CA ILE A 83 4.91 20.44 -16.93
C ILE A 83 4.17 21.25 -15.87
N LYS A 84 3.48 20.54 -14.98
CA LYS A 84 3.07 21.06 -13.67
C LYS A 84 4.18 20.78 -12.67
N GLY A 85 5.01 21.77 -12.38
CA GLY A 85 6.19 21.61 -11.53
C GLY A 85 5.83 21.65 -10.04
N ILE A 86 6.32 20.67 -9.29
CA ILE A 86 6.20 20.61 -7.83
C ILE A 86 7.59 20.47 -7.18
N PRO A 87 7.90 21.22 -6.12
CA PRO A 87 9.18 21.10 -5.40
C PRO A 87 9.35 19.73 -4.72
N PRO A 88 10.59 19.23 -4.56
CA PRO A 88 10.88 17.95 -3.89
C PRO A 88 10.28 17.81 -2.48
N VAL A 89 10.19 18.90 -1.72
CA VAL A 89 9.54 18.88 -0.39
C VAL A 89 8.07 18.47 -0.49
N ILE A 90 7.34 18.95 -1.50
CA ILE A 90 5.93 18.60 -1.72
C ILE A 90 5.82 17.17 -2.25
N VAL A 91 6.75 16.73 -3.09
CA VAL A 91 6.86 15.33 -3.53
C VAL A 91 7.01 14.39 -2.34
N GLY A 92 7.92 14.70 -1.42
CA GLY A 92 8.13 13.92 -0.20
C GLY A 92 6.89 13.85 0.69
N LEU A 93 6.21 14.98 0.89
CA LEU A 93 4.94 15.02 1.64
C LEU A 93 3.85 14.17 0.97
N TYR A 94 3.75 14.24 -0.35
CA TYR A 94 2.82 13.42 -1.12
C TYR A 94 3.11 11.93 -0.96
N TRP A 95 4.35 11.50 -1.21
CA TRP A 95 4.74 10.09 -1.08
C TRP A 95 4.57 9.57 0.34
N ASN A 96 4.91 10.36 1.36
CA ASN A 96 4.67 10.00 2.76
C ASN A 96 3.18 9.79 3.04
N SER A 97 2.32 10.71 2.58
CA SER A 97 0.86 10.58 2.73
C SER A 97 0.31 9.33 2.04
N ARG A 98 0.83 8.99 0.85
CA ARG A 98 0.44 7.76 0.13
C ARG A 98 0.93 6.51 0.84
N GLY A 99 2.15 6.53 1.39
CA GLY A 99 2.68 5.48 2.26
C GLY A 99 1.76 5.20 3.44
N ASN A 100 1.34 6.25 4.15
CA ASN A 100 0.40 6.15 5.28
C ASN A 100 -1.00 5.65 4.87
N LYS A 101 -1.38 5.81 3.60
CA LYS A 101 -2.62 5.29 3.02
C LYS A 101 -2.46 3.89 2.41
N GLY A 102 -1.34 3.22 2.66
CA GLY A 102 -1.09 1.83 2.27
C GLY A 102 -0.36 1.65 0.95
N ASN A 103 0.09 2.72 0.27
CA ASN A 103 0.96 2.56 -0.90
C ASN A 103 2.36 2.11 -0.44
N LYS A 104 2.63 0.82 -0.57
CA LYS A 104 3.88 0.18 -0.10
C LYS A 104 5.11 0.67 -0.86
N ARG A 105 4.99 0.92 -2.16
CA ARG A 105 6.08 1.47 -2.99
C ARG A 105 6.45 2.87 -2.53
N ALA A 106 5.46 3.74 -2.29
CA ALA A 106 5.69 5.08 -1.75
C ALA A 106 6.34 5.04 -0.36
N PHE A 107 5.91 4.11 0.50
CA PHE A 107 6.51 3.89 1.82
C PHE A 107 7.98 3.44 1.71
N ALA A 108 8.27 2.43 0.89
CA ALA A 108 9.61 1.91 0.69
C ALA A 108 10.56 2.98 0.12
N LEU A 109 10.14 3.71 -0.92
CA LEU A 109 10.93 4.77 -1.53
C LEU A 109 11.21 5.93 -0.56
N THR A 110 10.19 6.37 0.19
CA THR A 110 10.36 7.48 1.13
C THR A 110 11.34 7.12 2.24
N ASN A 111 11.22 5.91 2.82
CA ASN A 111 12.17 5.45 3.84
C ASN A 111 13.57 5.23 3.27
N GLY A 112 13.69 4.67 2.06
CA GLY A 112 14.99 4.47 1.40
C GLY A 112 15.71 5.80 1.16
N LEU A 113 15.01 6.84 0.73
CA LEU A 113 15.56 8.18 0.57
C LEU A 113 15.94 8.85 1.90
N ILE A 114 15.16 8.61 2.97
CA ILE A 114 15.51 9.09 4.31
C ILE A 114 16.79 8.42 4.79
N ILE A 115 16.89 7.10 4.66
CA ILE A 115 18.08 6.32 5.03
C ILE A 115 19.29 6.82 4.24
N ASP A 116 19.18 6.94 2.92
CA ASP A 116 20.27 7.42 2.07
C ASP A 116 20.74 8.84 2.47
N ALA A 117 19.82 9.75 2.75
CA ALA A 117 20.16 11.10 3.20
C ALA A 117 20.82 11.12 4.59
N LEU A 118 20.41 10.25 5.51
CA LEU A 118 21.02 10.11 6.83
C LEU A 118 22.41 9.47 6.73
N GLU A 119 22.54 8.39 5.96
CA GLU A 119 23.82 7.72 5.73
C GLU A 119 24.83 8.63 5.05
N GLU A 120 24.40 9.48 4.12
CA GLU A 120 25.30 10.45 3.50
C GLU A 120 25.87 11.44 4.52
N ARG A 121 25.03 11.96 5.42
CA ARG A 121 25.48 12.86 6.49
C ARG A 121 26.44 12.16 7.45
N ILE A 122 26.18 10.88 7.73
CA ILE A 122 27.07 10.06 8.57
C ILE A 122 28.40 9.84 7.84
N ARG A 123 28.38 9.44 6.56
CA ARG A 123 29.58 9.25 5.74
C ARG A 123 30.43 10.50 5.69
N GLU A 124 29.81 11.66 5.43
CA GLU A 124 30.50 12.94 5.41
C GLU A 124 31.18 13.24 6.76
N ALA A 125 30.51 12.95 7.88
CA ALA A 125 31.07 13.13 9.22
C ALA A 125 32.27 12.20 9.51
N PHE A 126 32.33 11.03 8.88
CA PHE A 126 33.46 10.09 8.98
C PHE A 126 34.52 10.31 7.89
N GLY A 127 34.31 11.22 6.94
CA GLY A 127 35.21 11.44 5.80
C GLY A 127 35.09 10.36 4.71
N ASP A 128 34.04 9.54 4.76
CA ASP A 128 33.75 8.53 3.75
C ASP A 128 33.05 9.17 2.53
N THR A 129 33.17 8.53 1.37
CA THR A 129 32.45 8.93 0.16
C THR A 129 31.75 7.74 -0.48
N ALA A 130 30.55 7.98 -1.01
CA ALA A 130 29.84 7.01 -1.83
C ALA A 130 29.41 7.68 -3.13
N THR A 131 29.55 6.95 -4.23
CA THR A 131 29.06 7.41 -5.53
C THR A 131 27.54 7.36 -5.55
N ILE A 132 26.90 8.21 -6.38
CA ILE A 132 25.45 8.15 -6.60
C ILE A 132 25.00 6.78 -7.13
N LYS A 133 25.87 6.06 -7.85
CA LYS A 133 25.59 4.71 -8.35
C LYS A 133 25.45 3.71 -7.21
N GLN A 134 26.41 3.68 -6.27
CA GLN A 134 26.37 2.79 -5.10
C GLN A 134 25.17 3.10 -4.21
N ARG A 135 24.84 4.38 -4.04
CA ARG A 135 23.66 4.83 -3.29
C ARG A 135 22.37 4.33 -3.94
N ASN A 136 22.26 4.44 -5.27
CA ASN A 136 21.14 3.89 -6.01
C ASN A 136 21.06 2.37 -5.93
N GLU A 137 22.18 1.64 -6.07
CA GLU A 137 22.20 0.17 -5.91
C GLU A 137 21.64 -0.25 -4.55
N LYS A 138 22.10 0.39 -3.47
CA LYS A 138 21.63 0.13 -2.11
C LYS A 138 20.15 0.49 -1.92
N LEU A 139 19.70 1.60 -2.51
CA LEU A 139 18.29 1.99 -2.46
C LEU A 139 17.41 0.98 -3.21
N SER A 140 17.84 0.50 -4.38
CA SER A 140 17.14 -0.53 -5.14
C SER A 140 17.01 -1.83 -4.36
N GLU A 141 18.08 -2.27 -3.70
CA GLU A 141 18.06 -3.45 -2.83
C GLU A 141 17.04 -3.31 -1.70
N TYR A 142 17.05 -2.15 -1.03
CA TYR A 142 16.11 -1.86 0.06
C TYR A 142 14.65 -1.85 -0.41
N VAL A 143 14.36 -1.17 -1.53
CA VAL A 143 13.01 -1.12 -2.09
C VAL A 143 12.54 -2.50 -2.51
N SER A 144 13.39 -3.27 -3.20
CA SER A 144 13.08 -4.64 -3.64
C SER A 144 12.79 -5.57 -2.47
N LEU A 145 13.59 -5.48 -1.40
CA LEU A 145 13.39 -6.27 -0.18
C LEU A 145 12.02 -5.99 0.45
N LEU A 146 11.68 -4.71 0.62
CA LEU A 146 10.39 -4.34 1.21
C LEU A 146 9.20 -4.69 0.32
N GLU A 147 9.33 -4.56 -1.01
CA GLU A 147 8.26 -4.97 -1.93
C GLU A 147 8.04 -6.48 -1.91
N ALA A 148 9.11 -7.28 -1.80
CA ALA A 148 9.03 -8.73 -1.64
C ALA A 148 8.36 -9.13 -0.32
N GLU A 149 8.81 -8.60 0.81
CA GLU A 149 8.25 -8.89 2.14
C GLU A 149 6.75 -8.53 2.22
N ASN A 150 6.36 -7.39 1.63
CA ASN A 150 4.94 -7.00 1.57
C ASN A 150 4.10 -7.96 0.71
N THR A 151 4.68 -8.54 -0.35
CA THR A 151 3.99 -9.52 -1.20
C THR A 151 3.73 -10.80 -0.41
N ASP A 152 4.71 -11.28 0.34
CA ASP A 152 4.59 -12.48 1.17
C ASP A 152 3.54 -12.29 2.28
N LEU A 153 3.56 -11.14 2.98
CA LEU A 153 2.56 -10.82 3.99
C LEU A 153 1.14 -10.76 3.43
N ARG A 154 0.96 -10.21 2.22
CA ARG A 154 -0.34 -10.18 1.55
C ARG A 154 -0.84 -11.59 1.23
N ASN A 155 0.01 -12.41 0.64
CA ASN A 155 -0.32 -13.80 0.30
C ASN A 155 -0.70 -14.60 1.57
N ASN A 156 0.03 -14.40 2.66
CA ASN A 156 -0.28 -15.02 3.95
C ASN A 156 -1.65 -14.55 4.48
N SER A 157 -1.94 -13.24 4.44
CA SER A 157 -3.22 -12.71 4.90
C SER A 157 -4.42 -13.24 4.09
N GLU A 158 -4.29 -13.44 2.79
CA GLU A 158 -5.34 -14.02 1.96
C GLU A 158 -5.57 -15.50 2.29
N CYS A 159 -4.49 -16.25 2.55
CA CYS A 159 -4.57 -17.63 3.02
C CYS A 159 -5.35 -17.73 4.34
N TRP A 160 -5.04 -16.87 5.32
CA TRP A 160 -5.77 -16.84 6.60
C TRP A 160 -7.25 -16.51 6.46
N LYS A 161 -7.63 -15.65 5.51
CA LYS A 161 -9.05 -15.36 5.24
C LYS A 161 -9.80 -16.60 4.74
N TYR A 162 -9.19 -17.35 3.82
CA TYR A 162 -9.77 -18.57 3.30
C TYR A 162 -9.93 -19.63 4.41
N ILE A 163 -8.89 -19.82 5.23
CA ILE A 163 -8.93 -20.76 6.36
C ILE A 163 -10.04 -20.37 7.35
N ASN A 164 -10.18 -19.09 7.68
CA ASN A 164 -11.24 -18.64 8.59
C ASN A 164 -12.64 -18.83 7.99
N GLN A 165 -12.80 -18.63 6.68
CA GLN A 165 -14.07 -18.87 6.00
C GLN A 165 -14.44 -20.36 6.03
N GLU A 166 -13.49 -21.23 5.70
CA GLU A 166 -13.67 -22.69 5.75
C GLU A 166 -14.02 -23.16 7.17
N LEU A 167 -13.31 -22.64 8.18
CA LEU A 167 -13.59 -22.98 9.58
C LEU A 167 -14.98 -22.53 10.01
N ASN A 168 -15.43 -21.34 9.58
CA ASN A 168 -16.78 -20.86 9.87
C ASN A 168 -17.85 -21.73 9.20
N GLN A 169 -17.63 -22.16 7.95
CA GLN A 169 -18.54 -23.09 7.27
C GLN A 169 -18.61 -24.43 8.02
N GLN A 170 -17.47 -24.99 8.39
CA GLN A 170 -17.42 -26.24 9.15
C GLN A 170 -18.12 -26.11 10.52
N LEU A 171 -18.03 -24.96 11.18
CA LEU A 171 -18.75 -24.69 12.42
C LEU A 171 -20.27 -24.57 12.20
N GLU A 172 -20.71 -24.00 11.08
CA GLU A 172 -22.12 -23.92 10.71
C GLU A 172 -22.68 -25.30 10.39
N ASP A 173 -21.98 -26.10 9.56
CA ASP A 173 -22.36 -27.47 9.23
C ASP A 173 -22.45 -28.35 10.50
N LEU A 174 -21.49 -28.21 11.42
CA LEU A 174 -21.52 -28.88 12.72
C LEU A 174 -22.69 -28.39 13.59
N SER A 175 -22.98 -27.09 13.58
CA SER A 175 -24.11 -26.52 14.31
C SER A 175 -25.44 -27.04 13.78
N GLU A 176 -25.61 -27.15 12.46
CA GLU A 176 -26.80 -27.73 11.85
C GLU A 176 -26.92 -29.22 12.18
N GLY A 177 -25.83 -29.99 12.08
CA GLY A 177 -25.83 -31.41 12.42
C GLY A 177 -26.04 -31.70 13.92
N MET A 178 -25.66 -30.79 14.81
CA MET A 178 -25.94 -30.89 16.25
C MET A 178 -27.28 -30.27 16.67
N ALA A 179 -27.92 -29.49 15.79
CA ALA A 179 -29.25 -28.91 15.99
C ALA A 179 -30.40 -29.89 15.68
N GLU A 180 -30.11 -31.19 15.52
CA GLU A 180 -31.12 -32.26 15.52
C GLU A 180 -31.36 -32.97 16.89
N PRO A 181 -31.53 -32.30 18.05
CA PRO A 181 -32.16 -32.94 19.23
C PRO A 181 -33.51 -33.57 18.88
N ASP A 182 -34.24 -32.97 17.93
CA ASP A 182 -35.55 -33.42 17.48
C ASP A 182 -35.51 -34.82 16.84
N HIS A 183 -34.41 -35.21 16.19
CA HIS A 183 -34.29 -36.56 15.62
C HIS A 183 -34.00 -37.60 16.70
N LEU A 184 -33.22 -37.25 17.72
CA LEU A 184 -32.99 -38.11 18.89
C LEU A 184 -34.27 -38.25 19.73
N GLU A 185 -35.02 -37.16 19.94
CA GLU A 185 -36.30 -37.18 20.63
C GLU A 185 -37.37 -37.94 19.83
N ALA A 186 -37.44 -37.75 18.51
CA ALA A 186 -38.36 -38.47 17.64
C ALA A 186 -38.04 -39.97 17.57
N GLU A 187 -36.76 -40.35 17.47
CA GLU A 187 -36.37 -41.77 17.45
C GLU A 187 -36.55 -42.41 18.82
N ASN A 188 -36.26 -41.71 19.92
CA ASN A 188 -36.60 -42.16 21.27
C ASN A 188 -38.11 -42.35 21.44
N ALA A 189 -38.94 -41.40 20.97
CA ALA A 189 -40.39 -41.51 21.01
C ALA A 189 -40.90 -42.71 20.20
N ARG A 190 -40.32 -42.96 19.02
CA ARG A 190 -40.62 -44.14 18.19
C ARG A 190 -40.24 -45.44 18.89
N LEU A 191 -39.05 -45.54 19.46
CA LEU A 191 -38.57 -46.73 20.18
C LEU A 191 -39.43 -47.01 21.42
N LEU A 192 -39.77 -45.98 22.19
CA LEU A 192 -40.67 -46.09 23.35
C LEU A 192 -42.06 -46.61 22.93
N ARG A 193 -42.57 -46.20 21.77
CA ARG A 193 -43.83 -46.71 21.23
C ARG A 193 -43.74 -48.20 20.89
N ILE A 194 -42.69 -48.64 20.20
CA ILE A 194 -42.47 -50.05 19.84
C ILE A 194 -42.40 -50.92 21.10
N LEU A 195 -41.69 -50.48 22.14
CA LEU A 195 -41.58 -51.21 23.41
C LEU A 195 -42.95 -51.38 24.08
N ARG A 196 -43.78 -50.33 24.10
CA ARG A 196 -45.14 -50.40 24.65
C ARG A 196 -46.07 -51.31 23.85
N GLU A 197 -45.97 -51.29 22.52
CA GLU A 197 -46.75 -52.20 21.65
C GLU A 197 -46.43 -53.68 21.92
N HIS A 198 -45.23 -53.97 22.43
CA HIS A 198 -44.80 -55.32 22.83
C HIS A 198 -44.97 -55.60 24.33
N GLY A 199 -45.67 -54.72 25.07
CA GLY A 199 -45.96 -54.90 26.49
C GLY A 199 -44.78 -54.69 27.43
N ILE A 200 -43.69 -54.09 26.95
CA ILE A 200 -42.50 -53.77 27.75
C ILE A 200 -42.63 -52.34 28.28
N ASP A 201 -42.59 -52.18 29.60
CA ASP A 201 -42.53 -50.86 30.24
C ASP A 201 -41.07 -50.36 30.31
N PRO A 202 -40.69 -49.36 29.51
CA PRO A 202 -39.31 -48.86 29.47
C PRO A 202 -38.86 -48.17 30.76
N TYR A 203 -39.77 -47.86 31.69
CA TYR A 203 -39.44 -47.18 32.95
C TYR A 203 -39.57 -48.11 34.17
N SER A 204 -39.83 -49.40 33.97
CA SER A 204 -39.90 -50.36 35.09
C SER A 204 -38.50 -50.58 35.70
N PRO A 205 -38.34 -50.46 37.03
CA PRO A 205 -37.06 -50.69 37.71
C PRO A 205 -36.48 -52.10 37.51
N GLN A 206 -37.33 -53.06 37.13
CA GLN A 206 -36.96 -54.46 36.91
C GLN A 206 -36.23 -54.70 35.57
N ASN A 207 -36.24 -53.70 34.68
CA ASN A 207 -35.62 -53.76 33.34
C ASN A 207 -34.19 -53.18 33.30
N TYR A 208 -33.69 -52.62 34.40
CA TYR A 208 -32.32 -52.14 34.55
C TYR A 208 -31.51 -53.18 35.34
N ILE A 209 -31.00 -54.20 34.64
CA ILE A 209 -30.05 -55.20 35.18
C ILE A 209 -28.71 -55.00 34.49
#